data_AF-A0A8D9AQ02-F1
#
_entry.id   AF-A0A8D9AQ02-F1
#
_cell.length_a   1.000
_cell.length_b   1.000
_cell.length_c   1.000
_cell.angle_alpha   90.00
_cell.angle_beta   90.00
_cell.angle_gamma   90.00
#
_symmetry.space_group_name_H-M   'P 1'
#
loop_
_entity.id
_entity.type
_entity.pdbx_description
1 polymer ?
#
loop_
_entity_poly.entity_id
_entity_poly.type
_entity_poly.pdbx_seq_one_letter_code
_entity_poly.pdbx_strand_id
1 'polypeptide(L)'
;MKMNDEEEEENDEQETEIEILKWDEDKKLKYREEMNNEFLALYENNEEELTVNELYEKLKNIIFSVGKKIQMMKLVKKKKIQRRNNWFNKECAIKKRKLRKSTRTCQAKKYEETAIRQLAQDRQSYKEEIRKAKQELNLKIKEKIRNTKNRIQLWETINRPLKKCRAKTTK
;
A
#
# COMPACT_ATOMS: atom_id res chain seq x y z
N MET A 1 -44.75 -20.16 -11.83
CA MET A 1 -43.35 -20.61 -11.71
C MET A 1 -42.47 -19.38 -11.84
N LYS A 2 -41.98 -18.82 -10.72
CA LYS A 2 -41.02 -17.70 -10.75
C LYS A 2 -39.64 -18.32 -10.80
N MET A 3 -38.94 -18.16 -11.92
CA MET A 3 -37.52 -18.51 -12.01
C MET A 3 -36.74 -17.28 -11.52
N ASN A 4 -36.04 -17.45 -10.41
CA ASN A 4 -35.05 -16.50 -9.95
C ASN A 4 -33.75 -16.86 -10.69
N ASP A 5 -33.42 -16.08 -11.72
CA ASP A 5 -32.07 -16.05 -12.27
C ASP A 5 -31.25 -15.12 -11.36
N GLU A 6 -30.54 -15.71 -10.41
CA GLU A 6 -29.45 -15.04 -9.69
C GLU A 6 -28.27 -14.90 -10.66
N GLU A 7 -28.24 -13.80 -11.42
CA GLU A 7 -27.05 -13.43 -12.18
C GLU A 7 -25.93 -13.06 -11.20
N GLU A 8 -24.93 -13.95 -11.10
CA GLU A 8 -23.66 -13.70 -10.44
C GLU A 8 -23.04 -12.41 -11.01
N GLU A 9 -23.06 -11.34 -10.21
CA GLU A 9 -22.25 -10.16 -10.48
C GLU A 9 -20.78 -10.58 -10.52
N GLU A 10 -20.22 -10.68 -11.72
CA GLU A 10 -18.77 -10.84 -11.94
C GLU A 10 -18.07 -9.53 -11.50
N ASN A 11 -17.99 -9.39 -10.19
CA ASN A 11 -17.26 -8.34 -9.52
C ASN A 11 -15.80 -8.82 -9.57
N ASP A 12 -14.95 -8.10 -10.31
CA ASP A 12 -13.48 -8.29 -10.32
C ASP A 12 -12.92 -7.95 -8.92
N GLU A 13 -13.31 -8.71 -7.90
CA GLU A 13 -12.84 -8.67 -6.54
C GLU A 13 -11.52 -9.44 -6.48
N GLN A 14 -10.42 -8.74 -6.71
CA GLN A 14 -9.14 -9.28 -6.29
C GLN A 14 -9.05 -9.24 -4.77
N GLU A 15 -9.39 -10.35 -4.13
CA GLU A 15 -9.01 -10.63 -2.74
C GLU A 15 -7.49 -10.67 -2.68
N THR A 16 -6.90 -9.73 -1.95
CA THR A 16 -5.48 -9.77 -1.61
C THR A 16 -5.36 -10.08 -0.14
N GLU A 17 -4.66 -11.17 0.16
CA GLU A 17 -4.28 -11.52 1.52
C GLU A 17 -3.20 -10.55 1.98
N ILE A 18 -3.49 -9.83 3.05
CA ILE A 18 -2.50 -9.00 3.73
C ILE A 18 -2.17 -9.70 5.03
N GLU A 19 -0.92 -10.14 5.16
CA GLU A 19 -0.39 -10.59 6.45
C GLU A 19 -0.23 -9.39 7.38
N ILE A 20 -0.98 -9.38 8.47
CA ILE A 20 -0.83 -8.41 9.55
C ILE A 20 -0.27 -9.15 10.75
N LEU A 21 0.94 -8.78 11.15
CA LEU A 21 1.52 -9.25 12.40
C LEU A 21 0.94 -8.41 13.53
N LYS A 22 0.22 -9.05 14.46
CA LYS A 22 -0.30 -8.38 15.67
C LYS A 22 0.21 -9.12 16.90
N TRP A 23 0.56 -8.35 17.93
CA TRP A 23 0.73 -8.91 19.27
C TRP A 23 -0.63 -9.38 19.79
N ASP A 24 -0.64 -10.60 20.30
CA ASP A 24 -1.72 -11.12 21.12
C ASP A 24 -1.74 -10.31 22.43
N GLU A 25 -2.89 -9.76 22.84
CA GLU A 25 -2.96 -8.86 24.00
C GLU A 25 -2.58 -9.61 25.30
N ASP A 26 -2.93 -10.90 25.41
CA ASP A 26 -2.58 -11.71 26.59
C ASP A 26 -1.08 -12.03 26.62
N LYS A 27 -0.45 -12.19 25.45
CA LYS A 27 1.00 -12.45 25.34
C LYS A 27 1.83 -11.17 25.42
N LYS A 28 1.26 -10.03 25.09
CA LYS A 28 1.87 -8.70 25.22
C LYS A 28 2.10 -8.33 26.68
N LEU A 29 1.17 -8.70 27.57
CA LEU A 29 1.35 -8.53 29.01
C LEU A 29 2.52 -9.39 29.52
N LYS A 30 2.53 -10.68 29.16
CA LYS A 30 3.64 -11.60 29.48
C LYS A 30 4.99 -11.11 28.94
N TYR A 31 5.01 -10.55 27.73
CA TYR A 31 6.22 -9.97 27.14
C TYR A 31 6.74 -8.80 27.96
N ARG A 32 5.85 -7.91 28.40
CA ARG A 32 6.22 -6.78 29.25
C ARG A 32 6.74 -7.26 30.60
N GLU A 33 6.13 -8.27 31.19
CA GLU A 33 6.56 -8.86 32.46
C GLU A 33 7.93 -9.55 32.34
N GLU A 34 8.13 -10.40 31.33
CA GLU A 34 9.43 -11.05 31.09
C GLU A 34 10.53 -10.03 30.77
N MET A 35 10.25 -9.02 29.94
CA MET A 35 11.18 -7.92 29.70
C MET A 35 11.54 -7.20 30.99
N ASN A 36 10.55 -6.82 31.80
CA ASN A 36 10.82 -6.12 33.06
C ASN A 36 11.65 -6.97 34.03
N ASN A 37 11.38 -8.27 34.12
CA ASN A 37 12.13 -9.17 35.00
C ASN A 37 13.59 -9.31 34.55
N GLU A 38 13.86 -9.49 33.26
CA GLU A 38 15.22 -9.58 32.71
C GLU A 38 15.98 -8.24 32.82
N PHE A 39 15.26 -7.11 32.69
CA PHE A 39 15.83 -5.78 32.90
C PHE A 39 16.16 -5.51 34.37
N LEU A 40 15.28 -5.92 35.29
CA LEU A 40 15.54 -5.81 36.73
C LEU A 40 16.72 -6.68 37.13
N ALA A 41 16.81 -7.91 36.61
CA ALA A 41 17.97 -8.77 36.83
C ALA A 41 19.27 -8.15 36.30
N LEU A 42 19.23 -7.42 35.17
CA LEU A 42 20.38 -6.66 34.67
C LEU A 42 20.73 -5.47 35.58
N TYR A 43 19.73 -4.80 36.17
CA TYR A 43 19.96 -3.65 37.04
C TYR A 43 20.46 -4.06 38.43
N GLU A 44 19.94 -5.16 38.97
CA GLU A 44 20.22 -5.63 40.34
C GLU A 44 21.50 -6.47 40.44
N ASN A 45 21.91 -7.19 39.38
CA ASN A 45 23.09 -8.07 39.41
C ASN A 45 24.37 -7.45 38.80
N ASN A 46 24.32 -6.22 38.29
CA ASN A 46 25.53 -5.55 37.79
C ASN A 46 26.08 -4.63 38.89
N GLU A 47 26.95 -5.17 39.74
CA GLU A 47 27.75 -4.38 40.70
C GLU A 47 28.97 -3.68 40.04
N GLU A 48 29.26 -3.99 38.76
CA GLU A 48 30.36 -3.38 37.99
C GLU A 48 29.84 -2.35 36.98
N GLU A 49 30.55 -1.22 36.85
CA GLU A 49 30.28 -0.19 35.84
C GLU A 49 30.53 -0.73 34.42
N LEU A 50 29.50 -1.33 33.82
CA LEU A 50 29.54 -1.76 32.43
C LEU A 50 29.67 -0.56 31.49
N THR A 51 30.45 -0.74 30.42
CA THR A 51 30.51 0.26 29.35
C THR A 51 29.19 0.32 28.57
N VAL A 52 28.92 1.46 27.93
CA VAL A 52 27.70 1.70 27.14
C VAL A 52 27.49 0.63 26.05
N ASN A 53 28.56 0.13 25.44
CA ASN A 53 28.49 -0.90 24.40
C ASN A 53 28.10 -2.26 24.95
N GLU A 54 28.58 -2.63 26.14
CA GLU A 54 28.23 -3.89 26.80
C GLU A 54 26.78 -3.87 27.29
N LEU A 55 26.32 -2.74 27.82
CA LEU A 55 24.92 -2.53 28.16
C LEU A 55 24.02 -2.66 26.93
N TYR A 56 24.43 -2.05 25.81
CA TYR A 56 23.69 -2.16 24.56
C TYR A 56 23.58 -3.61 24.07
N GLU A 57 24.67 -4.37 24.05
CA GLU A 57 24.64 -5.77 23.60
C GLU A 57 23.86 -6.68 24.56
N LYS A 58 23.97 -6.48 25.89
CA LYS A 58 23.15 -7.21 26.87
C LYS A 58 21.65 -6.92 26.68
N LEU A 59 21.29 -5.65 26.53
CA LEU A 59 19.90 -5.21 26.32
C LEU A 59 19.32 -5.72 25.00
N LYS A 60 20.12 -5.67 23.93
CA LYS A 60 19.78 -6.25 22.63
C LYS A 60 19.52 -7.76 22.74
N ASN A 61 20.38 -8.49 23.45
CA ASN A 61 20.21 -9.92 23.67
C ASN A 61 18.94 -10.25 24.48
N ILE A 62 18.62 -9.45 25.50
CA ILE A 62 17.37 -9.58 26.26
C ILE A 62 16.16 -9.41 25.33
N ILE A 63 16.11 -8.33 24.54
CA ILE A 63 15.02 -8.07 23.58
C ILE A 63 14.82 -9.24 22.62
N PHE A 64 15.91 -9.78 22.05
CA PHE A 64 15.83 -10.90 21.11
C PHE A 64 15.45 -12.22 21.77
N SER A 65 15.90 -12.46 23.01
CA SER A 65 15.57 -13.68 23.74
C SER A 65 14.10 -13.74 24.15
N VAL A 66 13.56 -12.65 24.71
CA VAL A 66 12.13 -12.54 25.06
C VAL A 66 11.27 -12.53 23.79
N GLY A 67 11.73 -11.84 22.74
CA GLY A 67 11.06 -11.83 21.43
C GLY A 67 10.99 -13.20 20.75
N LYS A 68 11.95 -14.10 21.01
CA LYS A 68 11.90 -15.50 20.54
C LYS A 68 10.90 -16.36 21.33
N LYS A 69 10.78 -16.13 22.64
CA LYS A 69 9.85 -16.86 23.51
C LYS A 69 8.39 -16.50 23.21
N ILE A 70 8.14 -15.25 22.83
CA ILE A 70 6.77 -14.74 22.64
C ILE A 70 6.58 -14.35 21.17
N GLN A 71 6.10 -15.30 20.37
CA GLN A 71 5.84 -15.07 18.95
C GLN A 71 4.61 -14.19 18.72
N MET A 72 4.73 -13.22 17.81
CA MET A 72 3.59 -12.46 17.28
C MET A 72 2.63 -13.39 16.53
N MET A 73 1.32 -13.13 16.63
CA MET A 73 0.34 -13.87 15.84
C MET A 73 0.25 -13.30 14.42
N LYS A 74 0.23 -14.21 13.45
CA LYS A 74 -0.06 -13.90 12.05
C LYS A 74 -1.56 -13.84 11.86
N LEU A 75 -2.10 -12.65 11.62
CA LEU A 75 -3.49 -12.47 11.19
C LEU A 75 -3.51 -12.24 9.69
N VAL A 76 -4.01 -13.22 8.93
CA VAL A 76 -4.32 -13.03 7.52
C VAL A 76 -5.64 -12.29 7.43
N LYS A 77 -5.62 -11.02 7.02
CA LYS A 77 -6.85 -10.27 6.73
C LYS A 77 -7.04 -10.20 5.22
N LYS A 78 -8.18 -10.71 4.75
CA LYS A 78 -8.68 -10.45 3.40
C LYS A 78 -9.20 -9.03 3.34
N LYS A 79 -8.55 -8.16 2.57
CA LYS A 79 -9.00 -6.78 2.36
C LYS A 79 -9.57 -6.64 0.96
N LYS A 80 -10.86 -6.32 0.85
CA LYS A 80 -11.47 -5.91 -0.42
C LYS A 80 -10.90 -4.55 -0.83
N ILE A 81 -9.90 -4.54 -1.71
CA ILE A 81 -9.38 -3.31 -2.29
C ILE A 81 -10.35 -2.88 -3.39
N GLN A 82 -11.30 -2.00 -3.06
CA GLN A 82 -12.02 -1.27 -4.10
C GLN A 82 -11.02 -0.42 -4.87
N ARG A 83 -10.59 -0.89 -6.06
CA ARG A 83 -9.71 -0.14 -6.95
C ARG A 83 -10.44 1.14 -7.39
N ARG A 84 -10.08 2.25 -6.73
CA ARG A 84 -10.44 3.59 -7.18
C ARG A 84 -9.70 3.83 -8.51
N ASN A 85 -10.45 3.75 -9.60
CA ASN A 85 -10.05 3.98 -11.00
C ASN A 85 -9.12 2.91 -11.60
N ASN A 86 -9.73 1.94 -12.29
CA ASN A 86 -9.09 0.79 -12.94
C ASN A 86 -8.10 1.15 -14.07
N TRP A 87 -7.97 2.43 -14.43
CA TRP A 87 -7.06 2.88 -15.48
C TRP A 87 -5.69 3.32 -14.95
N PHE A 88 -5.57 3.68 -13.66
CA PHE A 88 -4.28 4.08 -13.10
C PHE A 88 -3.49 2.83 -12.66
N ASN A 89 -2.70 2.28 -13.57
CA ASN A 89 -1.99 1.03 -13.39
C ASN A 89 -0.71 1.16 -12.52
N LYS A 90 -0.07 0.02 -12.21
CA LYS A 90 1.17 -0.06 -11.42
C LYS A 90 2.30 0.77 -12.05
N GLU A 91 2.40 0.78 -13.37
CA GLU A 91 3.42 1.55 -14.11
C GLU A 91 3.23 3.05 -13.95
N CYS A 92 2.00 3.55 -14.05
CA CYS A 92 1.65 4.94 -13.74
C CYS A 92 2.08 5.33 -12.32
N ALA A 93 1.89 4.44 -11.34
CA ALA A 93 2.32 4.67 -9.96
C ALA A 93 3.85 4.73 -9.82
N ILE A 94 4.57 3.82 -10.48
CA ILE A 94 6.04 3.78 -10.50
C ILE A 94 6.60 5.07 -11.12
N LYS A 95 6.11 5.45 -12.30
CA LYS A 95 6.55 6.66 -13.01
C LYS A 95 6.23 7.93 -12.21
N LYS A 96 5.06 7.99 -11.57
CA LYS A 96 4.70 9.10 -10.65
C LYS A 96 5.65 9.20 -9.46
N ARG A 97 6.04 8.06 -8.86
CA ARG A 97 7.02 8.03 -7.76
C ARG A 97 8.39 8.49 -8.23
N LYS A 98 8.83 8.05 -9.41
CA LYS A 98 10.10 8.47 -10.03
C LYS A 98 10.12 9.98 -10.26
N LEU A 99 9.07 10.54 -10.86
CA LEU A 99 8.91 11.98 -11.08
C LEU A 99 9.00 12.80 -9.77
N ARG A 100 8.35 12.33 -8.70
CA ARG A 100 8.45 12.97 -7.37
C ARG A 100 9.87 12.94 -6.82
N LYS A 101 10.58 11.82 -6.98
CA LYS A 101 11.98 11.71 -6.56
C LYS A 101 12.85 12.70 -7.34
N SER A 102 12.74 12.74 -8.66
CA SER A 102 13.50 13.67 -9.51
C SER A 102 13.20 15.14 -9.21
N THR A 103 11.96 15.47 -8.83
CA THR A 103 11.59 16.83 -8.39
C THR A 103 12.36 17.22 -7.12
N ARG A 104 12.38 16.34 -6.11
CA ARG A 104 13.13 16.58 -4.87
C ARG A 104 14.63 16.67 -5.12
N THR A 105 15.17 15.80 -5.97
CA THR A 105 16.59 15.84 -6.35
C THR A 105 16.94 17.15 -7.06
N CYS A 106 16.08 17.64 -7.97
CA CYS A 106 16.29 18.91 -8.66
C CYS A 106 16.31 20.10 -7.68
N GLN A 107 15.41 20.11 -6.70
CA GLN A 107 15.41 21.11 -5.62
C GLN A 107 16.67 21.03 -4.75
N ALA A 108 17.06 19.82 -4.33
CA ALA A 108 18.25 19.61 -3.49
C ALA A 108 19.54 20.06 -4.19
N LYS A 109 19.60 19.89 -5.52
CA LYS A 109 20.73 20.33 -6.37
C LYS A 109 20.61 21.78 -6.84
N LYS A 110 19.70 22.58 -6.26
CA LYS A 110 19.46 23.99 -6.64
C LYS A 110 19.26 24.17 -8.15
N TYR A 111 18.52 23.26 -8.78
CA TYR A 111 18.18 23.32 -10.20
C TYR A 111 19.39 23.25 -11.14
N GLU A 112 20.39 22.46 -10.80
CA GLU A 112 21.49 22.08 -11.70
C GLU A 112 20.95 21.55 -13.05
N GLU A 113 21.58 21.90 -14.16
CA GLU A 113 21.10 21.58 -15.51
C GLU A 113 20.88 20.08 -15.73
N THR A 114 21.78 19.24 -15.20
CA THR A 114 21.67 17.77 -15.25
C THR A 114 20.41 17.28 -14.55
N ALA A 115 20.06 17.87 -13.40
CA ALA A 115 18.87 17.53 -12.63
C ALA A 115 17.59 18.04 -13.29
N ILE A 116 17.64 19.22 -13.93
CA ILE A 116 16.52 19.74 -14.75
C ILE A 116 16.24 18.81 -15.93
N ARG A 117 17.27 18.39 -16.68
CA ARG A 117 17.12 17.47 -17.82
C ARG A 117 16.50 16.14 -17.38
N GLN A 118 16.98 15.57 -16.27
CA GLN A 118 16.42 14.33 -15.72
C GLN A 118 14.95 14.48 -15.30
N LEU A 119 14.60 15.60 -14.65
CA LEU A 119 13.22 15.92 -14.28
C LEU A 119 12.31 16.04 -15.51
N ALA A 120 12.78 16.70 -16.57
CA ALA A 120 12.04 16.84 -17.82
C ALA A 120 11.78 15.48 -18.49
N GLN A 121 12.80 14.62 -18.55
CA GLN A 121 12.67 13.25 -19.07
C GLN A 121 11.66 12.42 -18.26
N ASP A 122 11.75 12.44 -16.93
CA ASP A 122 10.83 11.70 -16.08
C ASP A 122 9.39 12.24 -16.16
N ARG A 123 9.23 13.56 -16.38
CA ARG A 123 7.93 14.20 -16.60
C ARG A 123 7.31 13.73 -17.92
N GLN A 124 8.11 13.70 -18.98
CA GLN A 124 7.67 13.23 -20.30
C GLN A 124 7.27 11.76 -20.24
N SER A 125 8.12 10.91 -19.65
CA SER A 125 7.83 9.48 -19.51
C SER A 125 6.54 9.23 -18.69
N TYR A 126 6.30 9.99 -17.63
CA TYR A 126 5.05 9.88 -16.87
C TYR A 126 3.82 10.31 -17.71
N LYS A 127 3.94 11.39 -18.49
CA LYS A 127 2.85 11.88 -19.35
C LYS A 127 2.48 10.87 -20.43
N GLU A 128 3.47 10.22 -21.05
CA GLU A 128 3.26 9.16 -22.02
C GLU A 128 2.54 7.95 -21.42
N GLU A 129 2.96 7.52 -20.23
CA GLU A 129 2.33 6.39 -19.55
C GLU A 129 0.86 6.66 -19.21
N ILE A 130 0.56 7.88 -18.74
CA ILE A 130 -0.82 8.30 -18.49
C ILE A 130 -1.64 8.32 -19.79
N ARG A 131 -1.03 8.72 -20.91
CA ARG A 131 -1.71 8.73 -22.21
C ARG A 131 -2.03 7.31 -22.67
N LYS A 132 -1.07 6.38 -22.57
CA LYS A 132 -1.26 4.96 -22.90
C LYS A 132 -2.37 4.34 -22.05
N ALA A 133 -2.31 4.50 -20.73
CA ALA A 133 -3.31 3.96 -19.82
C ALA A 133 -4.73 4.49 -20.08
N LYS A 134 -4.86 5.77 -20.45
CA LYS A 134 -6.15 6.35 -20.87
C LYS A 134 -6.62 5.81 -22.23
N GLN A 135 -5.71 5.59 -23.17
CA GLN A 135 -6.03 4.99 -24.47
C GLN A 135 -6.54 3.55 -24.31
N GLU A 136 -5.88 2.73 -23.49
CA GLU A 136 -6.36 1.37 -23.17
C GLU A 136 -7.74 1.39 -22.52
N LEU A 137 -7.98 2.31 -21.58
CA LEU A 137 -9.31 2.46 -20.98
C LEU A 137 -10.36 2.77 -22.05
N ASN A 138 -10.06 3.69 -22.96
CA ASN A 138 -10.98 4.05 -24.04
C ASN A 138 -11.23 2.89 -25.00
N LEU A 139 -10.21 2.08 -25.31
CA LEU A 139 -10.38 0.86 -26.11
C LEU A 139 -11.29 -0.15 -25.40
N LYS A 140 -11.05 -0.42 -24.10
CA LYS A 140 -11.91 -1.30 -23.29
C LYS A 140 -13.35 -0.80 -23.23
N ILE A 141 -13.57 0.51 -23.08
CA ILE A 141 -14.91 1.10 -23.10
C ILE A 141 -15.56 0.91 -24.48
N LYS A 142 -14.82 1.16 -25.57
CA LYS A 142 -15.33 0.96 -26.94
C LYS A 142 -15.71 -0.50 -27.20
N GLU A 143 -14.91 -1.46 -26.77
CA GLU A 143 -15.22 -2.88 -26.87
C GLU A 143 -16.46 -3.25 -26.06
N LYS A 144 -16.55 -2.81 -24.80
CA LYS A 144 -17.74 -3.05 -23.97
C LYS A 144 -18.99 -2.47 -24.62
N ILE A 145 -18.93 -1.23 -25.12
CA ILE A 145 -20.04 -0.58 -25.83
C ILE A 145 -20.46 -1.40 -27.06
N ARG A 146 -19.50 -1.87 -27.88
CA ARG A 146 -19.80 -2.71 -29.06
C ARG A 146 -20.49 -4.03 -28.70
N ASN A 147 -20.14 -4.61 -27.55
CA ASN A 147 -20.67 -5.89 -27.10
C ASN A 147 -21.94 -5.75 -26.24
N THR A 148 -22.40 -4.53 -25.95
CA THR A 148 -23.58 -4.32 -25.13
C THR A 148 -24.84 -4.51 -25.96
N LYS A 149 -25.73 -5.42 -25.55
CA LYS A 149 -27.01 -5.67 -26.24
C LYS A 149 -28.18 -4.87 -25.67
N ASN A 150 -28.06 -4.37 -24.43
CA ASN A 150 -29.13 -3.66 -23.72
C ASN A 150 -28.79 -2.17 -23.50
N ARG A 151 -29.79 -1.29 -23.71
CA ARG A 151 -29.70 0.17 -23.51
C ARG A 151 -29.28 0.55 -22.09
N ILE A 152 -29.72 -0.18 -21.06
CA ILE A 152 -29.40 0.12 -19.66
C ILE A 152 -27.89 -0.06 -19.41
N GLN A 153 -27.35 -1.23 -19.77
CA GLN A 153 -25.93 -1.56 -19.66
C GLN A 153 -25.03 -0.62 -20.49
N LEU A 154 -25.54 -0.10 -21.61
CA LEU A 154 -24.82 0.86 -22.46
C LEU A 154 -24.59 2.17 -21.70
N TRP A 155 -25.67 2.72 -21.13
CA TRP A 155 -25.59 3.95 -20.35
C TRP A 155 -24.79 3.78 -19.06
N GLU A 156 -24.83 2.60 -18.43
CA GLU A 156 -23.97 2.29 -17.30
C GLU A 156 -22.49 2.27 -17.69
N THR A 157 -22.15 1.64 -18.81
CA THR A 157 -20.78 1.57 -19.33
C THR A 157 -20.23 2.97 -19.67
N ILE A 158 -21.06 3.83 -20.27
CA ILE A 158 -20.70 5.23 -20.59
C ILE A 158 -20.58 6.09 -19.32
N ASN A 159 -21.45 5.90 -18.32
CA ASN A 159 -21.50 6.74 -17.12
C ASN A 159 -20.57 6.28 -15.99
N ARG A 160 -20.12 5.02 -15.95
CA ARG A 160 -19.21 4.47 -14.92
C ARG A 160 -17.87 5.22 -14.81
N PRO A 161 -17.23 5.67 -15.90
CA PRO A 161 -16.04 6.54 -15.85
C PRO A 161 -16.36 7.98 -15.39
N LEU A 162 -17.54 8.52 -15.74
CA LEU A 162 -17.93 9.91 -15.49
C LEU A 162 -18.42 10.15 -14.06
N LYS A 163 -19.18 9.20 -13.47
CA LYS A 163 -19.70 9.31 -12.10
C LYS A 163 -18.61 9.49 -11.04
N LYS A 164 -17.39 9.00 -11.29
CA LYS A 164 -16.27 9.06 -10.33
C LYS A 164 -15.39 10.32 -10.42
N CYS A 165 -15.57 11.15 -11.46
CA CYS A 165 -14.88 12.44 -11.58
C CYS A 165 -15.65 13.61 -10.91
N ARG A 166 -16.94 13.42 -10.56
CA ARG A 166 -17.78 14.48 -9.96
C ARG A 166 -17.83 14.47 -8.43
N ALA A 167 -17.22 13.48 -7.77
CA ALA A 167 -17.17 13.43 -6.31
C ALA A 167 -15.99 14.26 -5.77
N LYS A 168 -16.16 15.61 -5.76
CA LYS A 168 -15.60 16.57 -4.77
C LYS A 168 -15.80 18.02 -5.27
N THR A 169 -17.00 18.52 -5.07
CA THR A 169 -17.27 19.95 -4.83
C THR A 169 -18.51 20.03 -3.95
N THR A 170 -18.36 19.61 -2.70
CA THR A 170 -19.26 20.08 -1.64
C THR A 170 -18.63 21.33 -1.05
N LYS A 171 -19.41 22.42 -1.10
CA LYS A 171 -19.13 23.75 -0.58
C LYS A 171 -18.94 23.74 0.92
#